data_AF-A0A8S2GF44-F1
#
_entry.id   AF-A0A8S2GF44-F1
#
_cell.length_a   1.000
_cell.length_b   1.000
_cell.length_c   1.000
_cell.angle_alpha   90.00
_cell.angle_beta   90.00
_cell.angle_gamma   90.00
#
_symmetry.space_group_name_H-M   'P 1'
#
loop_
_entity.id
_entity.type
_entity.pdbx_description
1 polymer ?
#
loop_
_entity_poly.entity_id
_entity_poly.type
_entity_poly.pdbx_seq_one_letter_code
_entity_poly.pdbx_strand_id
1 'polypeptide(L)'
;IIRRGFYYSTSIKELDVTHKNTLTNLITYINRTIYQKLKNDTLLIQVILKLFWCLSNNKYLIPILVEINFIQFILQWLDISITETKLYQREMIHIIRNLVQHEDGVQSLNQHQAINIINKFQNQEQIKTESELIVLGRMIWALLSTPEQIKNNQQRMNNVLDELMG
;
A
#
# COMPACT_ATOMS: atom_id res chain seq x y z
N ILE A 1 -24.84 40.98 -2.21
CA ILE A 1 -23.81 40.10 -1.61
C ILE A 1 -24.55 38.84 -1.16
N ILE A 2 -23.98 37.64 -1.32
CA ILE A 2 -24.65 36.31 -1.31
C ILE A 2 -25.16 35.88 -2.70
N ARG A 3 -24.26 35.33 -3.54
CA ARG A 3 -24.57 34.42 -4.67
C ARG A 3 -23.33 33.82 -5.38
N ARG A 4 -22.14 33.84 -4.76
CA ARG A 4 -20.90 33.26 -5.33
C ARG A 4 -20.41 31.97 -4.66
N GLY A 5 -21.07 31.49 -3.60
CA GLY A 5 -20.63 30.30 -2.85
C GLY A 5 -21.14 28.94 -3.36
N PHE A 6 -22.20 28.90 -4.18
CA PHE A 6 -22.86 27.64 -4.54
C PHE A 6 -22.34 26.98 -5.84
N TYR A 7 -21.78 27.74 -6.78
CA TYR A 7 -21.30 27.16 -8.05
C TYR A 7 -19.90 26.54 -7.95
N TYR A 8 -19.07 26.98 -7.01
CA TYR A 8 -17.75 26.41 -6.76
C TYR A 8 -17.81 25.07 -6.03
N SER A 9 -18.78 24.87 -5.12
CA SER A 9 -18.90 23.61 -4.40
C SER A 9 -19.41 22.46 -5.28
N THR A 10 -20.25 22.76 -6.27
CA THR A 10 -20.85 21.74 -7.15
C THR A 10 -19.83 21.26 -8.19
N SER A 11 -19.07 22.18 -8.79
CA SER A 11 -18.02 21.85 -9.75
C SER A 11 -16.88 21.03 -9.13
N ILE A 12 -16.48 21.33 -7.89
CA ILE A 12 -15.47 20.53 -7.17
C ILE A 12 -16.01 19.12 -6.85
N LYS A 13 -17.26 19.00 -6.41
CA LYS A 13 -17.90 17.69 -6.14
C LYS A 13 -18.08 16.86 -7.41
N GLU A 14 -18.48 17.47 -8.52
CA GLU A 14 -18.61 16.80 -9.82
C GLU A 14 -17.26 16.34 -10.37
N LEU A 15 -16.20 17.13 -10.17
CA LEU A 15 -14.83 16.76 -10.53
C LEU A 15 -14.36 15.55 -9.70
N ASP A 16 -14.67 15.53 -8.40
CA ASP A 16 -14.32 14.46 -7.48
C ASP A 16 -15.02 13.13 -7.82
N VAL A 17 -16.33 13.19 -8.12
CA VAL A 17 -17.11 12.04 -8.62
C VAL A 17 -16.55 11.51 -9.95
N THR A 18 -16.14 12.40 -10.86
CA THR A 18 -15.57 12.01 -12.15
C THR A 18 -14.22 11.31 -12.00
N HIS A 19 -13.35 11.83 -11.13
CA HIS A 19 -12.07 11.20 -10.81
C HIS A 19 -12.26 9.83 -10.14
N LYS A 20 -13.17 9.73 -9.17
CA LYS A 20 -13.51 8.48 -8.50
C LYS A 20 -14.01 7.42 -9.48
N ASN A 21 -14.94 7.78 -10.37
CA ASN A 21 -15.48 6.85 -11.38
C ASN A 21 -14.39 6.37 -12.35
N THR A 22 -13.55 7.29 -12.83
CA THR A 22 -12.42 6.96 -13.71
C THR A 22 -11.46 5.98 -13.04
N LEU A 23 -11.05 6.26 -11.81
CA LEU A 23 -10.13 5.40 -11.06
C LEU A 23 -10.77 4.05 -10.71
N THR A 24 -12.05 4.02 -10.35
CA THR A 24 -12.80 2.79 -10.08
C THR A 24 -12.85 1.90 -11.32
N ASN A 25 -13.17 2.47 -12.49
CA ASN A 25 -13.23 1.76 -13.76
C ASN A 25 -11.86 1.22 -14.14
N LEU A 26 -10.80 2.02 -13.96
CA LEU A 26 -9.42 1.61 -14.21
C LEU A 26 -9.02 0.43 -13.32
N ILE A 27 -9.20 0.52 -12.00
CA ILE A 27 -8.86 -0.56 -11.07
C ILE A 27 -9.67 -1.81 -11.38
N THR A 28 -10.97 -1.68 -11.66
CA THR A 28 -11.83 -2.81 -12.02
C THR A 28 -11.35 -3.49 -13.31
N TYR A 29 -10.99 -2.71 -14.33
CA TYR A 29 -10.43 -3.22 -15.58
C TYR A 29 -9.11 -3.95 -15.36
N ILE A 30 -8.18 -3.32 -14.63
CA ILE A 30 -6.89 -3.90 -14.28
C ILE A 30 -7.10 -5.21 -13.53
N ASN A 31 -7.97 -5.23 -12.53
CA ASN A 31 -8.23 -6.42 -11.72
C ASN A 31 -8.76 -7.59 -12.57
N ARG A 32 -9.76 -7.34 -13.42
CA ARG A 32 -10.31 -8.35 -14.35
C ARG A 32 -9.25 -8.86 -15.33
N THR A 33 -8.43 -7.97 -15.85
CA THR A 33 -7.41 -8.32 -16.86
C THR A 33 -6.24 -9.05 -16.22
N ILE A 34 -5.92 -8.75 -14.95
CA ILE A 34 -4.76 -9.31 -14.28
C ILE A 34 -4.94 -10.75 -13.85
N TYR A 35 -6.11 -11.08 -13.31
CA TYR A 35 -6.43 -12.46 -13.00
C TYR A 35 -6.51 -13.37 -14.24
N GLN A 36 -6.82 -12.81 -15.42
CA GLN A 36 -7.09 -13.64 -16.60
C GLN A 36 -5.95 -13.68 -17.62
N LYS A 37 -5.10 -12.66 -17.74
CA LYS A 37 -4.21 -12.51 -18.92
C LYS A 37 -2.79 -12.01 -18.65
N LEU A 38 -2.51 -11.39 -17.50
CA LEU A 38 -1.28 -10.59 -17.33
C LEU A 38 -0.13 -11.27 -16.62
N LYS A 39 -0.26 -12.53 -16.17
CA LYS A 39 0.87 -13.27 -15.58
C LYS A 39 2.10 -13.35 -16.51
N ASN A 40 1.91 -13.10 -17.82
CA ASN A 40 2.93 -13.21 -18.85
C ASN A 40 3.37 -11.86 -19.48
N ASP A 41 2.70 -10.73 -19.21
CA ASP A 41 3.05 -9.42 -19.80
C ASP A 41 3.64 -8.48 -18.75
N THR A 42 4.95 -8.67 -18.55
CA THR A 42 5.77 -7.92 -17.60
C THR A 42 5.77 -6.42 -17.88
N LEU A 43 5.74 -6.00 -19.16
CA LEU A 43 5.80 -4.59 -19.52
C LEU A 43 4.52 -3.87 -19.07
N LEU A 44 3.35 -4.45 -19.35
CA LEU A 44 2.09 -3.86 -18.93
C LEU A 44 1.98 -3.79 -17.40
N ILE A 45 2.43 -4.82 -16.68
CA ILE A 45 2.46 -4.78 -15.21
C ILE A 45 3.36 -3.64 -14.70
N GLN A 46 4.55 -3.46 -15.27
CA GLN A 46 5.44 -2.35 -14.89
C GLN A 46 4.79 -0.98 -15.13
N VAL A 47 4.08 -0.79 -16.24
CA VAL A 47 3.35 0.45 -16.53
C VAL A 47 2.24 0.68 -15.51
N ILE A 48 1.49 -0.37 -15.18
CA ILE A 48 0.42 -0.31 -14.17
C ILE A 48 0.99 0.08 -12.79
N LEU A 49 2.09 -0.54 -12.37
CA LEU A 49 2.73 -0.24 -11.09
C LEU A 49 3.32 1.17 -11.04
N LYS A 50 3.88 1.68 -12.14
CA LYS A 50 4.30 3.07 -12.24
C LYS A 50 3.12 4.03 -12.09
N LEU A 51 1.98 3.72 -12.71
CA LEU A 51 0.76 4.51 -12.55
C LEU A 51 0.29 4.50 -11.09
N PHE A 52 0.26 3.34 -10.44
CA PHE A 52 -0.09 3.21 -9.03
C PHE A 52 0.87 3.94 -8.11
N TRP A 53 2.16 3.93 -8.41
CA TRP A 53 3.15 4.74 -7.70
C TRP A 53 2.84 6.23 -7.84
N CYS A 54 2.54 6.72 -9.05
CA CYS A 54 2.14 8.12 -9.27
C CYS A 54 0.87 8.50 -8.51
N LEU A 55 -0.14 7.62 -8.51
CA LEU A 55 -1.40 7.85 -7.81
C LEU A 55 -1.20 7.91 -6.30
N SER A 56 -0.45 6.95 -5.73
CA SER A 56 -0.17 6.90 -4.29
C SER A 56 0.77 8.02 -3.80
N ASN A 57 1.60 8.58 -4.68
CA ASN A 57 2.46 9.71 -4.34
C ASN A 57 1.70 11.05 -4.30
N ASN A 58 0.47 11.10 -4.80
CA ASN A 58 -0.35 12.31 -4.77
C ASN A 58 -1.28 12.31 -3.55
N LYS A 59 -0.93 13.11 -2.53
CA LYS A 59 -1.68 13.24 -1.29
C LYS A 59 -3.18 13.54 -1.47
N TYR A 60 -3.57 14.26 -2.54
CA TYR A 60 -4.96 14.62 -2.80
C TYR A 60 -5.80 13.45 -3.31
N LEU A 61 -5.16 12.41 -3.84
CA LEU A 61 -5.83 11.22 -4.33
C LEU A 61 -6.01 10.16 -3.25
N ILE A 62 -5.29 10.24 -2.13
CA ILE A 62 -5.34 9.21 -1.08
C ILE A 62 -6.76 8.94 -0.57
N PRO A 63 -7.60 9.94 -0.25
CA PRO A 63 -8.98 9.67 0.17
C PRO A 63 -9.76 8.91 -0.90
N ILE A 64 -9.61 9.28 -2.17
CA ILE A 64 -10.26 8.60 -3.29
C ILE A 64 -9.76 7.16 -3.43
N LEU A 65 -8.44 6.94 -3.29
CA LEU A 65 -7.84 5.60 -3.33
C LEU A 65 -8.35 4.70 -2.20
N VAL A 66 -8.55 5.26 -0.99
CA VAL A 66 -9.16 4.56 0.14
C VAL A 66 -10.61 4.18 -0.19
N GLU A 67 -11.40 5.12 -0.70
CA GLU A 67 -12.82 4.89 -1.03
C GLU A 67 -13.05 3.81 -2.10
N ILE A 68 -12.12 3.66 -3.04
CA ILE A 68 -12.23 2.68 -4.13
C ILE A 68 -11.55 1.34 -3.80
N ASN A 69 -11.21 1.10 -2.53
CA ASN A 69 -10.54 -0.12 -2.05
C ASN A 69 -9.20 -0.42 -2.74
N PHE A 70 -8.49 0.61 -3.21
CA PHE A 70 -7.18 0.45 -3.85
C PHE A 70 -6.16 -0.20 -2.91
N ILE A 71 -6.23 0.10 -1.61
CA ILE A 71 -5.31 -0.43 -0.60
C ILE A 71 -5.46 -1.94 -0.46
N GLN A 72 -6.69 -2.44 -0.36
CA GLN A 72 -6.97 -3.88 -0.35
C GLN A 72 -6.38 -4.56 -1.58
N PHE A 73 -6.57 -3.93 -2.75
CA PHE A 73 -6.08 -4.44 -4.02
C PHE A 73 -4.55 -4.55 -4.06
N ILE A 74 -3.80 -3.53 -3.63
CA ILE A 74 -2.32 -3.58 -3.56
C ILE A 74 -1.84 -4.62 -2.55
N LEU A 75 -2.51 -4.74 -1.40
CA LEU A 75 -2.15 -5.75 -0.39
C LEU A 75 -2.35 -7.17 -0.90
N GLN A 76 -3.45 -7.44 -1.62
CA GLN A 76 -3.70 -8.73 -2.24
C GLN A 76 -2.60 -9.09 -3.25
N TRP A 77 -2.18 -8.13 -4.06
CA TRP A 77 -1.09 -8.34 -5.00
C TRP A 77 0.24 -8.61 -4.32
N LEU A 78 0.54 -7.90 -3.23
CA LEU A 78 1.74 -8.15 -2.47
C LEU A 78 1.71 -9.56 -1.88
N ASP A 79 0.59 -9.99 -1.29
CA ASP A 79 0.46 -11.33 -0.72
C ASP A 79 0.61 -12.43 -1.80
N ILE A 80 0.01 -12.25 -2.98
CA ILE A 80 0.19 -13.16 -4.13
C ILE A 80 1.65 -13.17 -4.61
N SER A 81 2.31 -12.00 -4.66
CA SER A 81 3.71 -11.93 -5.06
C SER A 81 4.64 -12.59 -4.06
N ILE A 82 4.30 -12.57 -2.76
CA ILE A 82 5.04 -13.26 -1.70
C ILE A 82 4.92 -14.78 -1.85
N THR A 83 3.73 -15.28 -2.18
CA THR A 83 3.44 -16.72 -2.23
C THR A 83 3.81 -17.38 -3.55
N GLU A 84 3.66 -16.69 -4.69
CA GLU A 84 3.73 -17.34 -6.02
C GLU A 84 4.89 -16.88 -6.90
N THR A 85 5.04 -15.57 -7.13
CA THR A 85 5.83 -15.08 -8.28
C THR A 85 7.13 -14.40 -7.89
N LYS A 86 7.24 -13.87 -6.67
CA LYS A 86 8.33 -13.01 -6.18
C LYS A 86 8.58 -11.74 -7.02
N LEU A 87 7.72 -11.45 -8.00
CA LEU A 87 7.87 -10.30 -8.89
C LEU A 87 7.22 -9.06 -8.29
N TYR A 88 7.81 -7.90 -8.59
CA TYR A 88 7.24 -6.58 -8.34
C TYR A 88 7.02 -6.19 -6.87
N GLN A 89 7.57 -6.96 -5.93
CA GLN A 89 7.43 -6.70 -4.51
C GLN A 89 8.01 -5.33 -4.12
N ARG A 90 9.12 -4.94 -4.74
CA ARG A 90 9.77 -3.64 -4.55
C ARG A 90 8.81 -2.49 -4.85
N GLU A 91 8.21 -2.48 -6.03
CA GLU A 91 7.28 -1.45 -6.47
C GLU A 91 6.06 -1.37 -5.55
N MET A 92 5.51 -2.53 -5.15
CA MET A 92 4.39 -2.58 -4.22
C MET A 92 4.74 -2.00 -2.85
N ILE A 93 5.93 -2.27 -2.33
CA ILE A 93 6.41 -1.70 -1.07
C ILE A 93 6.60 -0.19 -1.16
N HIS A 94 7.08 0.34 -2.28
CA HIS A 94 7.13 1.80 -2.47
C HIS A 94 5.72 2.43 -2.51
N ILE A 95 4.76 1.77 -3.16
CA ILE A 95 3.36 2.21 -3.16
C ILE A 95 2.80 2.24 -1.73
N ILE A 96 2.98 1.15 -0.97
CA ILE A 96 2.54 1.08 0.43
C ILE A 96 3.25 2.13 1.28
N ARG A 97 4.55 2.35 1.06
CA ARG A 97 5.31 3.40 1.74
C ARG A 97 4.69 4.77 1.52
N ASN A 98 4.23 5.08 0.30
CA ASN A 98 3.57 6.37 0.04
C ASN A 98 2.22 6.45 0.78
N LEU A 99 1.45 5.35 0.80
CA LEU A 99 0.16 5.30 1.50
C LEU A 99 0.29 5.53 3.02
N VAL A 100 1.30 4.95 3.69
CA VAL A 100 1.51 5.15 5.15
C VAL A 100 1.96 6.55 5.55
N GLN A 101 2.26 7.44 4.60
CA GLN A 101 2.57 8.84 4.91
C GLN A 101 1.31 9.69 5.17
N HIS A 102 0.14 9.08 5.01
CA HIS A 102 -1.16 9.74 5.10
C HIS A 102 -2.05 9.02 6.11
N GLU A 103 -2.77 9.79 6.94
CA GLU A 103 -3.61 9.26 8.03
C GLU A 103 -4.69 8.30 7.50
N ASP A 104 -5.42 8.70 6.46
CA ASP A 104 -6.43 7.84 5.81
C ASP A 104 -5.82 6.54 5.26
N GLY A 105 -4.59 6.62 4.75
CA GLY A 105 -3.84 5.48 4.24
C GLY A 105 -3.46 4.52 5.36
N VAL A 106 -2.94 5.04 6.48
CA VAL A 106 -2.61 4.25 7.68
C VAL A 106 -3.86 3.58 8.24
N GLN A 107 -4.95 4.32 8.40
CA GLN A 107 -6.20 3.78 8.91
C GLN A 107 -6.71 2.63 8.05
N SER A 108 -6.74 2.83 6.73
CA SER A 108 -7.20 1.80 5.79
C SER A 108 -6.26 0.59 5.74
N LEU A 109 -4.94 0.80 5.78
CA LEU A 109 -3.97 -0.30 5.86
C LEU A 109 -4.16 -1.14 7.13
N ASN A 110 -4.40 -0.50 8.28
CA ASN A 110 -4.67 -1.18 9.54
C ASN A 110 -6.00 -1.96 9.51
N GLN A 111 -7.05 -1.40 8.90
CA GLN A 111 -8.33 -2.09 8.69
C GLN A 111 -8.16 -3.37 7.85
N HIS A 112 -7.23 -3.35 6.89
CA HIS A 112 -6.92 -4.50 6.03
C HIS A 112 -5.80 -5.40 6.58
N GLN A 113 -5.46 -5.27 7.86
CA GLN A 113 -4.43 -6.09 8.53
C GLN A 113 -3.08 -6.10 7.83
N ALA A 114 -2.68 -4.96 7.24
CA ALA A 114 -1.45 -4.85 6.44
C ALA A 114 -0.19 -5.31 7.18
N ILE A 115 -0.12 -5.15 8.51
CA ILE A 115 1.00 -5.63 9.34
C ILE A 115 1.30 -7.11 9.08
N ASN A 116 0.28 -7.96 8.91
CA ASN A 116 0.49 -9.38 8.68
C ASN A 116 1.21 -9.64 7.35
N ILE A 117 0.80 -8.93 6.29
CA ILE A 117 1.40 -9.04 4.95
C ILE A 117 2.82 -8.47 4.95
N ILE A 118 3.04 -7.33 5.61
CA ILE A 118 4.36 -6.71 5.76
C ILE A 118 5.32 -7.61 6.54
N ASN A 119 4.87 -8.26 7.60
CA ASN A 119 5.67 -9.25 8.33
C ASN A 119 6.04 -10.44 7.44
N LYS A 120 5.11 -10.97 6.64
CA LYS A 120 5.41 -12.04 5.67
C LYS A 120 6.48 -11.59 4.67
N PHE A 121 6.33 -10.38 4.11
CA PHE A 121 7.29 -9.78 3.17
C PHE A 121 8.70 -9.69 3.78
N GLN A 122 8.82 -9.13 4.98
CA GLN A 122 10.12 -8.92 5.65
C GLN A 122 10.83 -10.23 6.00
N ASN A 123 10.09 -11.32 6.21
CA ASN A 123 10.66 -12.62 6.58
C ASN A 123 11.17 -13.43 5.39
N GLN A 124 10.95 -12.98 4.14
CA GLN A 124 11.48 -13.66 2.96
C GLN A 124 13.02 -13.55 2.89
N GLU A 125 13.70 -14.67 2.62
CA GLU A 125 15.18 -14.71 2.59
C GLU A 125 15.79 -13.71 1.60
N GLN A 126 15.18 -13.56 0.43
CA GLN A 126 15.60 -12.59 -0.60
C GLN A 126 15.53 -11.13 -0.13
N ILE A 127 14.59 -10.81 0.77
CA ILE A 127 14.43 -9.45 1.29
C ILE A 127 15.48 -9.15 2.35
N LYS A 128 15.95 -10.18 3.08
CA LYS A 128 16.99 -10.04 4.11
C LYS A 128 18.34 -9.58 3.57
N THR A 129 18.56 -9.65 2.25
CA THR A 129 19.79 -9.14 1.60
C THR A 129 19.61 -7.77 0.94
N GLU A 130 18.37 -7.28 0.78
CA GLU A 130 18.07 -5.99 0.15
C GLU A 130 17.90 -4.89 1.20
N SER A 131 19.00 -4.21 1.55
CA SER A 131 19.05 -3.21 2.63
C SER A 131 17.96 -2.14 2.55
N GLU A 132 17.68 -1.62 1.36
CA GLU A 132 16.61 -0.64 1.12
C GLU A 132 15.23 -1.18 1.48
N LEU A 133 14.89 -2.39 1.01
CA LEU A 133 13.59 -3.00 1.26
C LEU A 133 13.39 -3.37 2.73
N ILE A 134 14.46 -3.76 3.42
CA ILE A 134 14.44 -3.98 4.87
C ILE A 134 14.07 -2.69 5.59
N VAL A 135 14.73 -1.58 5.24
CA VAL A 135 14.46 -0.27 5.85
C VAL A 135 13.03 0.15 5.56
N LEU A 136 12.58 0.08 4.31
CA LEU A 136 11.21 0.45 3.93
C LEU A 136 10.17 -0.40 4.65
N GLY A 137 10.36 -1.72 4.70
CA GLY A 137 9.47 -2.63 5.43
C GLY A 137 9.40 -2.28 6.91
N ARG A 138 10.54 -1.97 7.55
CA ARG A 138 10.58 -1.60 8.99
C ARG A 138 9.89 -0.27 9.24
N MET A 139 10.08 0.70 8.34
CA MET A 139 9.39 2.00 8.42
C MET A 139 7.88 1.83 8.30
N ILE A 140 7.41 1.07 7.30
CA ILE A 140 5.99 0.76 7.14
C ILE A 140 5.45 0.07 8.38
N TRP A 141 6.14 -0.97 8.86
CA TRP A 141 5.73 -1.70 10.07
C TRP A 141 5.62 -0.77 11.28
N ALA A 142 6.59 0.11 11.50
CA ALA A 142 6.58 1.05 12.63
C ALA A 142 5.42 2.06 12.53
N LEU A 143 5.11 2.54 11.32
CA LEU A 143 4.01 3.49 11.09
C LEU A 143 2.62 2.84 11.25
N LEU A 144 2.52 1.54 11.06
CA LEU A 144 1.27 0.79 11.24
C LEU A 144 1.09 0.27 12.67
N SER A 145 2.19 0.09 13.41
CA SER A 145 2.18 -0.54 14.73
C SER A 145 1.73 0.40 15.85
N THR A 146 1.04 -0.15 16.84
CA THR A 146 0.74 0.58 18.08
C THR A 146 1.97 0.67 18.99
N PRO A 147 2.03 1.63 19.93
CA PRO A 147 3.09 1.71 20.93
C PRO A 147 3.31 0.40 21.71
N GLU A 148 2.24 -0.34 22.01
CA GLU A 148 2.29 -1.63 22.69
C GLU A 148 2.93 -2.71 21.83
N GLN A 149 2.60 -2.75 20.52
CA GLN A 149 3.20 -3.70 19.58
C GLN A 149 4.71 -3.47 19.42
N ILE A 150 5.14 -2.20 19.43
CA ILE A 150 6.55 -1.83 19.39
C ILE A 150 7.27 -2.29 20.67
N LYS A 151 6.70 -2.02 21.85
CA LYS A 151 7.27 -2.44 23.14
C LYS A 151 7.40 -3.95 23.26
N ASN A 152 6.37 -4.70 22.85
CA ASN A 152 6.41 -6.17 22.88
C ASN A 152 7.50 -6.74 21.95
N ASN A 153 7.73 -6.10 20.80
CA ASN A 153 8.78 -6.53 19.89
C ASN A 153 10.19 -6.25 20.45
N GLN A 154 10.38 -5.09 21.11
CA GLN A 154 11.63 -4.78 21.82
C GLN A 154 11.90 -5.79 22.94
N GLN A 155 10.89 -6.12 23.75
CA GLN A 155 11.04 -7.12 24.82
C GLN A 155 11.39 -8.50 24.27
N ARG A 156 10.74 -8.95 23.19
CA ARG A 156 11.11 -10.19 22.51
C ARG A 156 12.57 -10.19 22.03
N MET A 157 13.03 -9.08 21.47
CA MET A 157 14.39 -8.96 20.95
C MET A 157 15.43 -9.01 22.09
N ASN A 158 15.13 -8.38 23.22
CA ASN A 158 15.96 -8.45 24.42
C ASN A 158 16.03 -9.88 24.97
N ASN A 159 14.89 -10.57 25.06
CA ASN A 159 14.86 -11.95 25.55
C ASN A 159 15.70 -12.91 24.67
N VAL A 160 15.64 -12.76 23.34
CA VAL A 160 16.46 -13.56 22.42
C VAL A 160 17.95 -13.22 22.55
N LEU A 161 18.30 -11.95 22.78
CA LEU A 161 19.68 -11.56 23.04
C LEU A 161 20.20 -12.14 24.36
N ASP A 162 19.37 -12.11 25.40
CA ASP A 162 19.71 -12.69 26.70
C ASP A 162 19.90 -14.22 26.59
N GLU A 163 19.07 -14.92 25.81
CA GLU A 163 19.23 -16.36 25.53
C GLU A 163 20.47 -16.71 24.70
N LEU A 164 20.97 -15.80 23.86
CA LEU A 164 22.16 -16.02 23.03
C LEU A 164 23.47 -15.65 23.75
N MET A 165 23.40 -14.82 24.80
CA MET A 165 24.55 -14.37 25.59
C MET A 165 24.72 -15.11 26.92
N GLY A 166 23.73 -15.91 27.34
CA GLY A 166 23.79 -16.81 28.51
C GLY A 166 24.23 -18.21 28.14
#